data_AF-A0A4Y7MP78-F1
#
_entry.id   AF-A0A4Y7MP78-F1
#
_cell.length_a   1.000
_cell.length_b   1.000
_cell.length_c   1.000
_cell.angle_alpha   90.00
_cell.angle_beta   90.00
_cell.angle_gamma   90.00
#
_symmetry.space_group_name_H-M   'P 1'
#
loop_
_entity.id
_entity.type
_entity.pdbx_description
1 polymer ?
#
loop_
_entity_poly.entity_id
_entity_poly.type
_entity_poly.pdbx_seq_one_letter_code
_entity_poly.pdbx_strand_id
1 'polypeptide(L)'
;MSDNQWEPVIIKKRLPKGASATSDKVVNAARRQGLEVETVTKYGAATNKHTGTTLNTAKLDQESEELKHASLSMDVAKLIQKGRQDKGFTQKDLATKINEKPQIITDYEAGRGIPNQQILGKIERAIGIKLRGKDKGQPLEPPVAKAAAPAKTS
;
A
#
# COMPACT_ATOMS: atom_id res chain seq x y z
N MET A 1 50.78 -16.38 -40.65
CA MET A 1 49.46 -16.50 -40.00
C MET A 1 49.42 -15.43 -38.93
N SER A 2 48.58 -14.41 -39.08
CA SER A 2 48.54 -13.26 -38.16
C SER A 2 47.60 -13.56 -37.00
N ASP A 3 48.15 -13.60 -35.80
CA ASP A 3 47.42 -13.84 -34.55
C ASP A 3 46.45 -12.70 -34.24
N ASN A 4 45.16 -13.02 -34.24
CA ASN A 4 44.08 -12.10 -33.89
C ASN A 4 43.94 -12.00 -32.35
N GLN A 5 44.58 -10.98 -31.75
CA GLN A 5 44.54 -10.67 -30.31
C GLN A 5 43.24 -9.96 -29.87
N TRP A 6 42.08 -10.64 -29.99
CA TRP A 6 40.83 -10.11 -29.42
C TRP A 6 40.69 -10.60 -27.98
N GLU A 7 41.13 -9.79 -27.00
CA GLU A 7 40.73 -10.01 -25.61
C GLU A 7 39.22 -9.75 -25.45
N PRO A 8 38.47 -10.65 -24.76
CA PRO A 8 37.03 -10.49 -24.60
C PRO A 8 36.72 -9.31 -23.68
N VAL A 9 36.06 -8.28 -24.23
CA VAL A 9 35.52 -7.16 -23.43
C VAL A 9 34.32 -7.66 -22.62
N ILE A 10 34.55 -7.93 -21.32
CA ILE A 10 33.49 -8.33 -20.39
C ILE A 10 32.71 -7.09 -19.96
N ILE A 11 31.55 -6.86 -20.60
CA ILE A 11 30.60 -5.84 -20.16
C ILE A 11 29.87 -6.36 -18.91
N LYS A 12 30.38 -6.02 -17.72
CA LYS A 12 29.71 -6.34 -16.44
C LYS A 12 28.39 -5.59 -16.35
N LYS A 13 27.28 -6.34 -16.28
CA LYS A 13 25.93 -5.79 -16.06
C LYS A 13 25.88 -5.08 -14.71
N ARG A 14 25.47 -3.81 -14.69
CA ARG A 14 25.33 -3.01 -13.46
C ARG A 14 24.47 -3.76 -12.43
N LEU A 15 24.96 -3.86 -11.20
CA LEU A 15 24.22 -4.50 -10.11
C LEU A 15 22.95 -3.69 -9.80
N PRO A 16 21.83 -4.38 -9.46
CA PRO A 16 20.61 -3.73 -9.01
C PRO A 16 20.88 -2.92 -7.74
N LYS A 17 20.31 -1.72 -7.66
CA LYS A 17 20.46 -0.79 -6.52
C LYS A 17 19.09 -0.42 -5.95
N GLY A 18 19.03 -0.08 -4.66
CA GLY A 18 17.79 0.32 -3.98
C GLY A 18 16.74 -0.80 -3.91
N ALA A 19 15.47 -0.48 -4.14
CA ALA A 19 14.35 -1.43 -4.03
C ALA A 19 14.47 -2.67 -4.95
N SER A 20 15.25 -2.59 -6.02
CA SER A 20 15.51 -3.73 -6.90
C SER A 20 16.50 -4.75 -6.29
N ALA A 21 17.41 -4.28 -5.43
CA ALA A 21 18.41 -5.12 -4.76
C ALA A 21 17.78 -6.02 -3.68
N THR A 22 16.70 -5.56 -3.05
CA THR A 22 15.96 -6.30 -2.01
C THR A 22 14.83 -7.17 -2.58
N SER A 23 14.69 -7.24 -3.90
CA SER A 23 13.65 -8.06 -4.53
C SER A 23 13.93 -9.56 -4.36
N ASP A 24 12.88 -10.37 -4.18
CA ASP A 24 13.00 -11.82 -3.94
C ASP A 24 13.85 -12.52 -5.01
N LYS A 25 13.75 -12.08 -6.27
CA LYS A 25 14.53 -12.63 -7.39
C LYS A 25 16.02 -12.39 -7.21
N VAL A 26 16.41 -11.18 -6.76
CA VAL A 26 17.80 -10.80 -6.56
C VAL A 26 18.36 -11.45 -5.30
N VAL A 27 17.61 -11.46 -4.19
CA VAL A 27 18.02 -12.11 -2.94
C VAL A 27 18.19 -13.62 -3.13
N ASN A 28 17.28 -14.27 -3.85
CA ASN A 28 17.38 -15.71 -4.12
C ASN A 28 18.56 -16.04 -5.08
N ALA A 29 18.84 -15.17 -6.05
CA ALA A 29 20.03 -15.32 -6.91
C ALA A 29 21.32 -15.17 -6.12
N ALA A 30 21.40 -14.18 -5.22
CA ALA A 30 22.55 -13.95 -4.34
C ALA A 30 22.81 -15.16 -3.42
N ARG A 31 21.76 -15.71 -2.78
CA ARG A 31 21.88 -16.94 -1.97
C ARG A 31 22.43 -18.13 -2.75
N ARG A 32 21.98 -18.33 -4.00
CA ARG A 32 22.45 -19.44 -4.86
C ARG A 32 23.89 -19.26 -5.31
N GLN A 33 24.34 -18.02 -5.48
CA GLN A 33 25.70 -17.67 -5.87
C GLN A 33 26.68 -17.66 -4.69
N GLY A 34 26.22 -17.93 -3.47
CA GLY A 34 27.04 -17.86 -2.25
C GLY A 34 27.45 -16.43 -1.88
N LEU A 35 26.76 -15.42 -2.42
CA LEU A 35 26.98 -14.02 -2.07
C LEU A 35 26.34 -13.73 -0.71
N GLU A 36 27.00 -12.88 0.07
CA GLU A 36 26.53 -12.47 1.40
C GLU A 36 25.18 -11.75 1.31
N VAL A 37 24.24 -12.13 2.18
CA VAL A 37 22.92 -11.52 2.29
C VAL A 37 22.75 -11.02 3.72
N GLU A 38 22.75 -9.71 3.88
CA GLU A 38 22.46 -9.06 5.15
C GLU A 38 20.97 -9.21 5.49
N THR A 39 20.67 -9.66 6.72
CA THR A 39 19.30 -9.75 7.23
C THR A 39 19.12 -8.78 8.39
N VAL A 40 18.25 -7.79 8.21
CA VAL A 40 17.91 -6.80 9.25
C VAL A 40 16.45 -6.99 9.66
N THR A 41 16.18 -6.94 10.97
CA THR A 41 14.82 -6.95 11.49
C THR A 41 14.12 -5.63 11.18
N LYS A 42 12.89 -5.69 10.68
CA LYS A 42 12.13 -4.47 10.36
C LYS A 42 11.69 -3.76 11.64
N TYR A 43 11.73 -2.43 11.61
CA TYR A 43 11.11 -1.62 12.66
C TYR A 43 9.60 -1.94 12.76
N GLY A 44 9.13 -2.27 13.96
CA GLY A 44 7.76 -2.75 14.18
C GLY A 44 7.49 -4.18 13.68
N ALA A 45 8.53 -5.01 13.47
CA ALA A 45 8.34 -6.44 13.24
C ALA A 45 7.67 -7.10 14.46
N ALA A 46 6.83 -8.11 14.19
CA ALA A 46 6.10 -8.90 15.20
C ALA A 46 5.13 -8.13 16.12
N THR A 47 4.67 -6.93 15.73
CA THR A 47 3.58 -6.21 16.42
C THR A 47 2.34 -6.06 15.52
N ASN A 48 1.15 -6.08 16.13
CA ASN A 48 -0.16 -5.92 15.47
C ASN A 48 -0.82 -4.57 15.83
N LYS A 49 -0.02 -3.50 15.89
CA LYS A 49 -0.52 -2.17 16.30
C LYS A 49 -1.65 -1.69 15.38
N HIS A 50 -2.87 -1.60 15.93
CA HIS A 50 -4.06 -1.17 15.19
C HIS A 50 -4.01 0.32 14.79
N THR A 51 -3.40 1.16 15.64
CA THR A 51 -3.29 2.60 15.42
C THR A 51 -1.84 2.97 15.08
N GLY A 52 -1.56 3.03 13.78
CA GLY A 52 -0.32 3.59 13.24
C GLY A 52 -0.55 5.03 12.79
N THR A 53 0.37 5.94 13.14
CA THR A 53 0.36 7.31 12.60
C THR A 53 0.62 7.23 11.09
N THR A 54 -0.26 7.81 10.28
CA THR A 54 -0.11 7.85 8.82
C THR A 54 0.93 8.87 8.35
N LEU A 55 1.38 9.73 9.25
CA LEU A 55 2.32 10.80 9.02
C LEU A 55 3.69 10.45 9.62
N ASN A 56 4.75 10.99 9.01
CA ASN A 56 6.10 10.88 9.55
C ASN A 56 6.18 11.70 10.83
N THR A 57 6.13 11.05 11.99
CA THR A 57 6.14 11.70 13.31
C THR A 57 7.37 12.59 13.50
N ALA A 58 8.52 12.22 12.91
CA ALA A 58 9.73 13.05 12.92
C ALA A 58 9.60 14.38 12.16
N LYS A 59 8.75 14.45 11.13
CA LYS A 59 8.46 15.71 10.43
C LYS A 59 7.46 16.57 11.20
N LEU A 60 6.45 15.92 11.82
CA LEU A 60 5.48 16.60 12.67
C LEU A 60 6.13 17.25 13.90
N ASP A 61 7.15 16.62 14.48
CA ASP A 61 7.89 17.14 15.64
C ASP A 61 8.81 18.32 15.28
N GLN A 62 9.18 18.44 13.99
CA GLN A 62 10.01 19.54 13.48
C GLN A 62 9.20 20.75 12.98
N GLU A 63 7.91 20.59 12.68
CA GLU A 63 7.06 21.65 12.14
C GLU A 63 6.33 22.42 13.27
N SER A 64 6.73 23.67 13.52
CA SER A 64 6.19 24.53 14.59
C SER A 64 5.12 25.55 14.14
N GLU A 65 4.73 25.59 12.86
CA GLU A 65 3.74 26.54 12.34
C GLU A 65 2.55 25.85 11.64
N GLU A 66 1.35 26.13 12.17
CA GLU A 66 -0.04 25.83 11.72
C GLU A 66 -0.27 24.74 10.65
N LEU A 67 -0.41 23.50 11.13
CA LEU A 67 -0.79 22.32 10.34
C LEU A 67 -2.29 22.35 9.95
N LYS A 68 -2.66 23.11 8.92
CA LYS A 68 -3.95 22.92 8.23
C LYS A 68 -3.92 21.57 7.49
N HIS A 69 -4.37 20.51 8.16
CA HIS A 69 -4.52 19.21 7.52
C HIS A 69 -5.58 19.31 6.43
N ALA A 70 -5.24 18.93 5.20
CA ALA A 70 -6.22 18.84 4.13
C ALA A 70 -7.31 17.83 4.52
N SER A 71 -8.54 18.32 4.67
CA SER A 71 -9.69 17.46 4.97
C SER A 71 -10.06 16.61 3.75
N LEU A 72 -10.90 15.60 3.97
CA LEU A 72 -11.44 14.80 2.88
C LEU A 72 -12.24 15.68 1.90
N SER A 73 -12.02 15.50 0.60
CA SER A 73 -12.86 16.14 -0.42
C SER A 73 -14.31 15.66 -0.30
N MET A 74 -15.28 16.56 -0.52
CA MET A 74 -16.71 16.22 -0.49
C MET A 74 -17.09 15.13 -1.49
N ASP A 75 -16.35 14.97 -2.59
CA ASP A 75 -16.64 13.93 -3.56
C ASP A 75 -16.42 12.53 -2.95
N VAL A 76 -15.37 12.38 -2.14
CA VAL A 76 -15.08 11.13 -1.43
C VAL A 76 -16.14 10.87 -0.37
N ALA A 77 -16.55 11.91 0.37
CA ALA A 77 -17.59 11.82 1.38
C ALA A 77 -18.93 11.32 0.78
N LYS A 78 -19.34 11.87 -0.36
CA LYS A 78 -20.53 11.44 -1.10
C LYS A 78 -20.42 10.00 -1.60
N LEU A 79 -19.24 9.58 -2.09
CA LEU A 79 -19.02 8.20 -2.53
C LEU A 79 -19.12 7.20 -1.38
N ILE A 80 -18.64 7.54 -0.19
CA ILE A 80 -18.79 6.70 1.01
C ILE A 80 -20.27 6.54 1.35
N GLN A 81 -21.01 7.65 1.38
CA GLN A 81 -22.43 7.65 1.68
C GLN A 81 -23.22 6.83 0.66
N LYS A 82 -22.94 7.01 -0.63
CA LYS A 82 -23.56 6.23 -1.71
C LYS A 82 -23.28 4.73 -1.56
N GLY A 83 -22.00 4.35 -1.42
CA GLY A 83 -21.63 2.94 -1.28
C GLY A 83 -22.19 2.28 -0.01
N ARG A 84 -22.42 3.06 1.05
CA ARG A 84 -23.13 2.62 2.25
C ARG A 84 -24.60 2.34 1.98
N GLN A 85 -25.28 3.26 1.30
CA GLN A 85 -26.70 3.11 0.93
C GLN A 85 -26.93 1.96 -0.05
N ASP A 86 -26.08 1.82 -1.07
CA ASP A 86 -26.15 0.75 -2.07
C ASP A 86 -26.03 -0.65 -1.43
N LYS A 87 -25.33 -0.76 -0.28
CA LYS A 87 -25.21 -1.99 0.51
C LYS A 87 -26.18 -2.10 1.68
N GLY A 88 -27.04 -1.10 1.90
CA GLY A 88 -28.00 -1.08 3.00
C GLY A 88 -27.37 -0.99 4.40
N PHE A 89 -26.14 -0.47 4.53
CA PHE A 89 -25.47 -0.37 5.82
C PHE A 89 -25.84 0.91 6.57
N THR A 90 -26.01 0.83 7.89
CA THR A 90 -26.02 2.03 8.74
C THR A 90 -24.58 2.50 8.99
N GLN A 91 -24.39 3.75 9.45
CA GLN A 91 -23.04 4.23 9.83
C GLN A 91 -22.42 3.33 10.90
N LYS A 92 -23.24 2.83 11.82
CA LYS A 92 -22.82 1.89 12.87
C LYS A 92 -22.38 0.55 12.27
N ASP A 93 -23.14 0.00 11.34
CA ASP A 93 -22.79 -1.29 10.71
C ASP A 93 -21.49 -1.19 9.92
N LEU A 94 -21.31 -0.10 9.16
CA LEU A 94 -20.07 0.16 8.45
C LEU A 94 -18.90 0.27 9.43
N ALA A 95 -19.06 1.05 10.51
CA ALA A 95 -18.05 1.24 11.54
C ALA A 95 -17.64 -0.08 12.22
N THR A 96 -18.62 -0.91 12.61
CA THR A 96 -18.38 -2.25 13.17
C THR A 96 -17.66 -3.14 12.17
N LYS A 97 -18.03 -3.10 10.88
CA LYS A 97 -17.40 -3.92 9.84
C LYS A 97 -15.94 -3.55 9.57
N ILE A 98 -15.58 -2.29 9.74
CA ILE A 98 -14.19 -1.81 9.58
C ILE A 98 -13.41 -1.77 10.91
N ASN A 99 -14.03 -2.14 12.03
CA ASN A 99 -13.48 -2.04 13.38
C ASN A 99 -13.02 -0.61 13.72
N GLU A 100 -13.83 0.39 13.41
CA GLU A 100 -13.59 1.80 13.76
C GLU A 100 -14.77 2.38 14.55
N LYS A 101 -14.57 3.55 15.14
CA LYS A 101 -15.64 4.24 15.88
C LYS A 101 -16.68 4.83 14.90
N PRO A 102 -17.99 4.79 15.21
CA PRO A 102 -19.04 5.39 14.38
C PRO A 102 -18.79 6.88 14.08
N GLN A 103 -18.25 7.62 15.06
CA GLN A 103 -17.88 9.03 14.92
C GLN A 103 -16.93 9.28 13.73
N ILE A 104 -15.99 8.36 13.48
CA ILE A 104 -15.04 8.50 12.38
C ILE A 104 -15.78 8.43 11.04
N ILE A 105 -16.74 7.51 10.89
CA ILE A 105 -17.56 7.42 9.68
C ILE A 105 -18.37 8.69 9.48
N THR A 106 -18.98 9.22 10.54
CA THR A 106 -19.75 10.47 10.49
C THR A 106 -18.88 11.65 10.06
N ASP A 107 -17.66 11.78 10.61
CA ASP A 107 -16.71 12.84 10.26
C ASP A 107 -16.25 12.71 8.78
N TYR A 108 -16.12 11.48 8.28
CA TYR A 108 -15.73 11.18 6.90
C TYR A 108 -16.86 11.47 5.91
N GLU A 109 -18.10 11.09 6.22
CA GLU A 109 -19.29 11.41 5.40
C GLU A 109 -19.61 12.92 5.41
N ALA A 110 -19.17 13.65 6.43
CA ALA A 110 -19.23 15.11 6.48
C ALA A 110 -17.98 15.80 5.88
N GLY A 111 -16.99 15.03 5.43
CA GLY A 111 -15.74 15.50 4.80
C GLY A 111 -14.85 16.39 5.69
N ARG A 112 -15.05 16.33 7.00
CA ARG A 112 -14.25 17.00 8.04
C ARG A 112 -13.26 16.08 8.73
N GLY A 113 -13.31 14.78 8.43
CA GLY A 113 -12.34 13.79 8.90
C GLY A 113 -10.97 13.97 8.28
N ILE A 114 -9.91 13.72 9.08
CA ILE A 114 -8.52 13.69 8.61
C ILE A 114 -8.33 12.41 7.78
N PRO A 115 -7.86 12.51 6.52
CA PRO A 115 -7.67 11.35 5.65
C PRO A 115 -6.65 10.36 6.22
N ASN A 116 -7.11 9.16 6.61
CA ASN A 116 -6.27 8.02 6.96
C ASN A 116 -6.36 6.94 5.88
N GLN A 117 -5.23 6.63 5.24
CA GLN A 117 -5.18 5.67 4.13
C GLN A 117 -5.59 4.25 4.53
N GLN A 118 -5.38 3.85 5.78
CA GLN A 118 -5.79 2.55 6.30
C GLN A 118 -7.31 2.47 6.41
N ILE A 119 -7.93 3.50 6.99
CA ILE A 119 -9.38 3.59 7.17
C ILE A 119 -10.07 3.65 5.80
N LEU A 120 -9.59 4.49 4.88
CA LEU A 120 -10.09 4.56 3.51
C LEU A 120 -9.99 3.19 2.81
N GLY A 121 -8.87 2.49 2.93
CA GLY A 121 -8.73 1.15 2.35
C GLY A 121 -9.62 0.07 2.99
N LYS A 122 -10.01 0.21 4.27
CA LYS A 122 -11.02 -0.65 4.90
C LYS A 122 -12.43 -0.33 4.36
N ILE A 123 -12.77 0.95 4.25
CA ILE A 123 -14.06 1.41 3.72
C ILE A 123 -14.22 0.97 2.27
N GLU A 124 -13.21 1.18 1.40
CA GLU A 124 -13.20 0.74 -0.01
C GLU A 124 -13.58 -0.72 -0.17
N ARG A 125 -12.99 -1.61 0.66
CA ARG A 125 -13.31 -3.04 0.64
C ARG A 125 -14.71 -3.34 1.18
N ALA A 126 -15.15 -2.62 2.20
CA ALA A 126 -16.47 -2.79 2.78
C ALA A 126 -17.59 -2.36 1.82
N ILE A 127 -17.42 -1.25 1.08
CA ILE A 127 -18.40 -0.70 0.13
C ILE A 127 -18.18 -1.14 -1.32
N GLY A 128 -17.02 -1.69 -1.66
CA GLY A 128 -16.71 -2.15 -3.02
C GLY A 128 -16.53 -1.02 -4.04
N ILE A 129 -16.12 0.17 -3.60
CA ILE A 129 -15.90 1.36 -4.44
C ILE A 129 -14.51 1.89 -4.14
N LYS A 130 -13.75 2.31 -5.16
CA LYS A 130 -12.46 2.98 -5.01
C LYS A 130 -12.67 4.42 -4.52
N LEU A 131 -12.04 4.78 -3.40
CA LEU A 131 -12.10 6.10 -2.79
C LEU A 131 -10.78 6.87 -2.96
N ARG A 132 -9.72 6.19 -3.41
CA ARG A 132 -8.36 6.70 -3.59
C ARG A 132 -7.89 6.57 -5.04
N GLY A 133 -6.87 7.38 -5.38
CA GLY A 133 -6.23 7.35 -6.71
C GLY A 133 -6.95 8.19 -7.76
N LYS A 134 -6.65 7.92 -9.04
CA LYS A 134 -7.25 8.61 -10.19
C LYS A 134 -8.64 8.06 -10.55
N ASP A 135 -8.89 6.78 -10.25
CA ASP A 135 -10.13 6.06 -10.58
C ASP A 135 -11.17 6.10 -9.45
N LYS A 136 -11.40 7.27 -8.85
CA LYS A 136 -12.37 7.43 -7.76
C LYS A 136 -13.79 7.16 -8.25
N GLY A 137 -14.56 6.42 -7.47
CA GLY A 137 -15.96 6.09 -7.79
C GLY A 137 -16.15 4.87 -8.68
N GLN A 138 -15.07 4.25 -9.18
CA GLN A 138 -15.18 2.97 -9.87
C GLN A 138 -15.41 1.81 -8.89
N PRO A 139 -16.10 0.74 -9.31
CA PRO A 139 -16.17 -0.49 -8.54
C PRO A 139 -14.76 -1.00 -8.18
N LEU A 140 -14.58 -1.40 -6.93
CA LEU A 140 -13.39 -2.11 -6.51
C LEU A 140 -13.50 -3.52 -7.11
N GLU A 141 -12.73 -3.79 -8.16
CA GLU A 141 -12.58 -5.17 -8.65
C GLU A 141 -12.15 -6.05 -7.48
N PRO A 142 -12.76 -7.25 -7.31
CA PRO A 142 -12.33 -8.17 -6.27
C PRO A 142 -10.83 -8.40 -6.45
N PRO A 143 -10.05 -8.52 -5.34
CA PRO A 143 -8.63 -8.80 -5.45
C PRO A 143 -8.49 -10.01 -6.35
N VAL A 144 -7.90 -9.84 -7.53
CA VAL A 144 -7.63 -10.92 -8.46
C VAL A 144 -6.84 -11.92 -7.64
N ALA A 145 -7.49 -12.99 -7.19
CA ALA A 145 -6.81 -14.11 -6.57
C ALA A 145 -5.72 -14.45 -7.58
N LYS A 146 -4.45 -14.33 -7.20
CA LYS A 146 -3.33 -14.71 -8.06
C LYS A 146 -3.71 -16.06 -8.64
N ALA A 147 -4.05 -16.07 -9.93
CA ALA A 147 -4.42 -17.28 -10.62
C ALA A 147 -3.28 -18.27 -10.35
N ALA A 148 -3.64 -19.41 -9.76
CA ALA A 148 -2.71 -20.51 -9.55
C ALA A 148 -1.99 -20.72 -10.89
N ALA A 149 -0.67 -20.54 -10.87
CA ALA A 149 0.16 -20.84 -12.02
C ALA A 149 -0.17 -22.28 -12.45
N PRO A 150 -0.42 -22.55 -13.74
CA PRO A 150 -0.67 -23.91 -14.17
C PRO A 150 0.57 -24.74 -13.81
N ALA A 151 0.34 -25.79 -13.02
CA ALA A 151 1.33 -26.82 -12.77
C ALA A 151 1.82 -27.31 -14.13
N LYS A 152 3.10 -27.06 -14.43
CA LYS A 152 3.76 -27.67 -15.59
C LYS A 152 3.87 -29.16 -15.26
N THR A 153 2.95 -29.95 -15.80
CA THR A 153 3.13 -31.37 -16.06
C THR A 153 3.93 -31.55 -17.35
N SER A 154 4.75 -32.60 -17.34
CA SER A 154 5.69 -33.11 -18.36
C SER A 154 7.12 -32.57 -18.29
#